data_AF-A0A1Q5HXI9-F1
#
_entry.id   AF-A0A1Q5HXI9-F1
#
_cell.length_a   1.000
_cell.length_b   1.000
_cell.length_c   1.000
_cell.angle_alpha   90.00
_cell.angle_beta   90.00
_cell.angle_gamma   90.00
#
_symmetry.space_group_name_H-M   'P 1'
#
loop_
_entity.id
_entity.type
_entity.pdbx_description
1 polymer ?
#
loop_
_entity_poly.entity_id
_entity_poly.type
_entity_poly.pdbx_seq_one_letter_code
_entity_poly.pdbx_strand_id
1 'polypeptide(L)'
;MRGISARKAATHLALLAIAATGAVLTAAPAQAVGTPLCISGASDNGSSWSYNVCGMPDIDQRRAGLPENGANYCAPTAALNQMFYLDKHGYPNLLAGDFDPTANDPVNYNEVTAKLSRMGNLAETDPSGGTSHQHTVDGINDLIESKGYEDQLEADYIELDDEDNVSRLMVELTRGGRDVMNASVGFYDAEGDRVGGHALTVVGVRGDSGNHHSVTFHNPANDADLYTQSATASVTYALGSDNGDGPKVVGYGGGGSGTTARLEGVTVITTAP
;
A
#
# COMPACT_ATOMS: atom_id res chain seq x y z
N MET A 1 -49.30 29.80 60.23
CA MET A 1 -50.36 28.76 60.31
C MET A 1 -50.02 27.66 59.32
N ARG A 2 -50.08 26.40 59.78
CA ARG A 2 -50.51 25.13 59.12
C ARG A 2 -50.25 24.99 57.60
N GLY A 3 -49.60 23.98 57.05
CA GLY A 3 -49.50 22.57 57.45
C GLY A 3 -50.34 21.67 56.52
N ILE A 4 -49.86 20.44 56.28
CA ILE A 4 -50.57 19.18 55.87
C ILE A 4 -50.11 18.57 54.52
N SER A 5 -49.13 17.67 54.60
CA SER A 5 -49.15 16.20 54.33
C SER A 5 -50.11 15.58 53.31
N ALA A 6 -49.57 14.64 52.50
CA ALA A 6 -50.09 13.31 52.06
C ALA A 6 -49.69 13.05 50.58
N ARG A 7 -49.33 11.86 50.07
CA ARG A 7 -49.41 10.45 50.51
C ARG A 7 -48.52 9.60 49.58
N LYS A 8 -48.15 8.42 50.08
CA LYS A 8 -47.43 7.30 49.44
C LYS A 8 -48.10 6.80 48.15
N ALA A 9 -47.29 6.29 47.21
CA ALA A 9 -47.61 5.12 46.40
C ALA A 9 -46.32 4.29 46.20
N ALA A 10 -46.32 3.08 46.76
CA ALA A 10 -45.29 2.09 46.54
C ALA A 10 -45.63 1.34 45.25
N THR A 11 -44.71 1.31 44.29
CA THR A 11 -44.82 0.50 43.07
C THR A 11 -43.93 -0.72 43.26
N HIS A 12 -44.54 -1.90 43.30
CA HIS A 12 -43.86 -3.18 43.34
C HIS A 12 -43.06 -3.37 42.05
N LEU A 13 -41.73 -3.37 42.17
CA LEU A 13 -40.82 -3.79 41.10
C LEU A 13 -40.74 -5.32 41.15
N ALA A 14 -41.36 -5.98 40.18
CA ALA A 14 -41.19 -7.41 39.95
C ALA A 14 -39.81 -7.63 39.32
N LEU A 15 -38.88 -8.20 40.10
CA LEU A 15 -37.57 -8.62 39.65
C LEU A 15 -37.73 -9.89 38.80
N LEU A 16 -37.73 -9.77 37.48
CA LEU A 16 -37.65 -10.90 36.57
C LEU A 16 -36.17 -11.29 36.45
N ALA A 17 -35.75 -12.34 37.15
CA ALA A 17 -34.42 -12.92 37.00
C ALA A 17 -34.35 -13.68 35.68
N ILE A 18 -33.84 -13.02 34.62
CA ILE A 18 -33.43 -13.69 33.40
C ILE A 18 -32.12 -14.41 33.72
N ALA A 19 -32.17 -15.75 33.80
CA ALA A 19 -30.98 -16.58 33.85
C ALA A 19 -30.24 -16.47 32.51
N ALA A 20 -29.32 -15.51 32.42
CA ALA A 20 -28.35 -15.44 31.34
C ALA A 20 -27.47 -16.69 31.42
N THR A 21 -27.74 -17.66 30.56
CA THR A 21 -26.84 -18.78 30.29
C THR A 21 -25.63 -18.17 29.58
N GLY A 22 -24.58 -17.90 30.35
CA GLY A 22 -23.30 -17.44 29.84
C GLY A 22 -22.70 -18.50 28.94
N ALA A 23 -22.93 -18.37 27.63
CA ALA A 23 -22.09 -19.03 26.65
C ALA A 23 -20.69 -18.43 26.77
N VAL A 24 -19.76 -19.20 27.33
CA VAL A 24 -18.34 -18.87 27.30
C VAL A 24 -17.93 -18.99 25.83
N LEU A 25 -17.93 -17.85 25.13
CA LEU A 25 -17.23 -17.69 23.85
C LEU A 25 -15.75 -17.87 24.16
N THR A 26 -15.24 -19.08 23.97
CA THR A 26 -13.80 -19.31 23.92
C THR A 26 -13.29 -18.60 22.67
N ALA A 27 -12.59 -17.49 22.84
CA ALA A 27 -11.85 -16.85 21.78
C ALA A 27 -10.98 -17.93 21.10
N ALA A 28 -11.16 -18.10 19.78
CA ALA A 28 -10.28 -18.96 19.00
C ALA A 28 -8.85 -18.45 19.20
N PRO A 29 -7.85 -19.33 19.38
CA PRO A 29 -6.47 -18.89 19.47
C PRO A 29 -6.12 -18.15 18.18
N ALA A 30 -5.63 -16.92 18.30
CA ALA A 30 -5.05 -16.17 17.19
C ALA A 30 -3.90 -17.01 16.62
N GLN A 31 -4.15 -17.70 15.52
CA GLN A 31 -3.11 -18.36 14.74
C GLN A 31 -2.70 -17.41 13.63
N ALA A 32 -1.58 -16.74 13.82
CA ALA A 32 -0.81 -16.16 12.73
C ALA A 32 0.66 -16.06 13.17
N VAL A 33 1.38 -17.19 13.15
CA VAL A 33 2.83 -17.12 12.96
C VAL A 33 3.05 -17.17 11.46
N GLY A 34 2.82 -16.03 10.81
CA GLY A 34 3.26 -15.85 9.42
C GLY A 34 4.77 -16.08 9.34
N THR A 35 5.25 -16.55 8.19
CA THR A 35 6.67 -16.40 7.85
C THR A 35 7.09 -14.95 8.16
N PRO A 36 8.20 -14.71 8.89
CA PRO A 36 8.60 -13.36 9.23
C PRO A 36 8.65 -12.54 7.93
N LEU A 37 8.09 -11.32 7.98
CA LEU A 37 8.23 -10.30 6.94
C LEU A 37 9.63 -10.40 6.37
N CYS A 38 9.75 -10.76 5.09
CA CYS A 38 11.03 -10.78 4.39
C CYS A 38 11.44 -9.34 4.09
N ILE A 39 11.51 -8.49 5.11
CA ILE A 39 12.25 -7.24 5.03
C ILE A 39 13.66 -7.64 5.45
N SER A 40 14.54 -7.81 4.46
CA SER A 40 15.91 -8.28 4.70
C SER A 40 16.72 -7.30 5.57
N GLY A 41 16.21 -6.08 5.74
CA GLY A 41 16.51 -5.18 6.84
C GLY A 41 16.11 -3.74 6.53
N ALA A 42 15.66 -3.03 7.56
CA ALA A 42 15.80 -1.57 7.62
C ALA A 42 16.99 -1.28 8.54
N SER A 43 17.96 -0.51 8.08
CA SER A 43 19.11 -0.11 8.89
C SER A 43 19.44 1.35 8.64
N ASP A 44 19.76 2.07 9.71
CA ASP A 44 20.37 3.40 9.67
C ASP A 44 21.44 3.45 10.77
N ASN A 45 22.69 3.68 10.39
CA ASN A 45 23.81 3.85 11.31
C ASN A 45 24.34 5.30 11.38
N GLY A 46 23.58 6.24 10.82
CA GLY A 46 23.92 7.66 10.69
C GLY A 46 24.83 7.99 9.50
N SER A 47 25.56 7.01 8.94
CA SER A 47 26.46 7.17 7.79
C SER A 47 26.01 6.43 6.54
N SER A 48 25.19 5.41 6.71
CA SER A 48 24.58 4.61 5.65
C SER A 48 23.24 4.09 6.12
N TRP A 49 22.27 4.02 5.21
CA TRP A 49 20.97 3.46 5.48
C TRP A 49 20.47 2.62 4.31
N SER A 50 19.63 1.65 4.63
CA SER A 50 19.02 0.80 3.62
C SER A 50 17.70 0.21 4.09
N TYR A 51 16.82 0.00 3.14
CA TYR A 51 15.59 -0.78 3.23
C TYR A 51 15.58 -1.77 2.08
N ASN A 52 15.12 -3.00 2.33
CA ASN A 52 14.87 -3.96 1.26
C ASN A 52 13.77 -4.94 1.64
N VAL A 53 12.86 -5.17 0.71
CA VAL A 53 11.77 -6.16 0.82
C VAL A 53 12.01 -7.28 -0.18
N CYS A 54 12.15 -8.50 0.31
CA CYS A 54 12.14 -9.71 -0.49
C CYS A 54 10.73 -10.32 -0.54
N GLY A 55 10.43 -11.04 -1.62
CA GLY A 55 9.14 -11.71 -1.78
C GLY A 55 7.94 -10.79 -2.00
N MET A 56 8.15 -9.48 -2.14
CA MET A 56 7.14 -8.57 -2.70
C MET A 56 6.86 -9.03 -4.14
N PRO A 57 5.60 -9.29 -4.53
CA PRO A 57 5.32 -9.61 -5.93
C PRO A 57 5.53 -8.40 -6.85
N ASP A 58 5.57 -8.67 -8.14
CA ASP A 58 5.65 -7.68 -9.21
C ASP A 58 4.55 -8.01 -10.22
N ILE A 59 3.30 -7.71 -9.86
CA ILE A 59 2.16 -7.96 -10.75
C ILE A 59 2.05 -6.89 -11.84
N ASP A 60 1.59 -7.30 -13.02
CA ASP A 60 1.36 -6.39 -14.14
C ASP A 60 -0.01 -5.73 -14.06
N GLN A 61 -0.06 -4.45 -14.42
CA GLN A 61 -1.31 -3.73 -14.59
C GLN A 61 -2.03 -4.10 -15.90
N ARG A 62 -1.28 -4.52 -16.92
CA ARG A 62 -1.80 -4.75 -18.28
C ARG A 62 -2.49 -6.11 -18.35
N ARG A 63 -3.83 -6.10 -18.31
CA ARG A 63 -4.61 -7.34 -18.21
C ARG A 63 -5.90 -7.31 -18.99
N ALA A 64 -6.17 -8.38 -19.73
CA ALA A 64 -7.47 -8.60 -20.35
C ALA A 64 -8.51 -8.83 -19.25
N GLY A 65 -9.60 -8.05 -19.29
CA GLY A 65 -10.66 -8.07 -18.27
C GLY A 65 -10.67 -6.84 -17.36
N LEU A 66 -9.66 -5.98 -17.45
CA LEU A 66 -9.69 -4.64 -16.85
C LEU A 66 -10.18 -3.59 -17.87
N PRO A 67 -10.86 -2.52 -17.42
CA PRO A 67 -11.11 -1.33 -18.24
C PRO A 67 -9.84 -0.82 -18.94
N GLU A 68 -9.94 -0.49 -20.23
CA GLU A 68 -8.81 -0.09 -21.08
C GLU A 68 -7.59 -1.04 -21.01
N ASN A 69 -7.86 -2.32 -20.74
CA ASN A 69 -6.85 -3.36 -20.49
C ASN A 69 -5.85 -2.99 -19.38
N GLY A 70 -6.29 -2.20 -18.40
CA GLY A 70 -5.47 -1.77 -17.27
C GLY A 70 -4.45 -0.69 -17.58
N ALA A 71 -4.68 0.13 -18.62
CA ALA A 71 -3.73 1.17 -19.05
C ALA A 71 -3.35 2.14 -17.93
N ASN A 72 -4.31 2.44 -17.07
CA ASN A 72 -4.19 3.42 -16.00
C ASN A 72 -4.31 2.78 -14.61
N TYR A 73 -3.91 1.51 -14.46
CA TYR A 73 -4.03 0.73 -13.23
C TYR A 73 -2.74 0.64 -12.40
N CYS A 74 -1.75 1.50 -12.65
CA CYS A 74 -0.46 1.46 -11.94
C CYS A 74 -0.62 1.53 -10.42
N ALA A 75 -1.45 2.44 -9.91
CA ALA A 75 -1.67 2.63 -8.48
C ALA A 75 -2.40 1.46 -7.81
N PRO A 76 -3.55 0.97 -8.34
CA PRO A 76 -4.18 -0.25 -7.85
C PRO A 76 -3.25 -1.47 -7.88
N THR A 77 -2.39 -1.57 -8.89
CA THR A 77 -1.45 -2.67 -9.05
C THR A 77 -0.35 -2.61 -7.99
N ALA A 78 0.23 -1.43 -7.77
CA ALA A 78 1.23 -1.22 -6.73
C ALA A 78 0.64 -1.47 -5.32
N ALA A 79 -0.58 -1.00 -5.05
CA ALA A 79 -1.31 -1.28 -3.82
C ALA A 79 -1.54 -2.78 -3.61
N LEU A 80 -1.93 -3.49 -4.68
CA LEU A 80 -2.19 -4.92 -4.60
C LEU A 80 -0.91 -5.74 -4.37
N ASN A 81 0.25 -5.30 -4.89
CA ASN A 81 1.54 -5.91 -4.52
C ASN A 81 1.76 -5.90 -3.00
N GLN A 82 1.53 -4.75 -2.35
CA GLN A 82 1.65 -4.61 -0.90
C GLN A 82 0.66 -5.53 -0.16
N MET A 83 -0.59 -5.62 -0.63
CA MET A 83 -1.59 -6.46 0.03
C MET A 83 -1.28 -7.96 -0.09
N PHE A 84 -0.76 -8.41 -1.23
CA PHE A 84 -0.26 -9.78 -1.38
C PHE A 84 0.87 -10.08 -0.41
N TYR A 85 1.80 -9.13 -0.29
CA TYR A 85 2.90 -9.27 0.63
C TYR A 85 2.42 -9.36 2.08
N LEU A 86 1.53 -8.46 2.51
CA LEU A 86 0.97 -8.46 3.87
C LEU A 86 0.13 -9.72 4.16
N ASP A 87 -0.65 -10.22 3.18
CA ASP A 87 -1.45 -11.44 3.32
C ASP A 87 -0.58 -12.67 3.66
N LYS A 88 0.63 -12.74 3.07
CA LYS A 88 1.62 -13.80 3.35
C LYS A 88 2.48 -13.55 4.59
N HIS A 89 2.40 -12.37 5.20
CA HIS A 89 3.31 -11.92 6.25
C HIS A 89 2.60 -11.34 7.49
N GLY A 90 1.54 -12.00 7.94
CA GLY A 90 0.92 -11.74 9.25
C GLY A 90 -0.52 -11.25 9.20
N TYR A 91 -1.03 -10.92 8.01
CA TYR A 91 -2.39 -10.41 7.81
C TYR A 91 -3.20 -11.32 6.90
N PRO A 92 -3.38 -12.61 7.25
CA PRO A 92 -4.03 -13.59 6.37
C PRO A 92 -5.46 -13.14 6.03
N ASN A 93 -5.97 -13.52 4.85
CA ASN A 93 -7.32 -13.17 4.38
C ASN A 93 -7.50 -11.70 3.93
N LEU A 94 -6.43 -10.89 3.87
CA LEU A 94 -6.45 -9.61 3.16
C LEU A 94 -6.96 -9.80 1.73
N LEU A 95 -6.42 -10.79 1.01
CA LEU A 95 -6.85 -11.09 -0.37
C LEU A 95 -7.73 -12.33 -0.48
N ALA A 96 -7.63 -13.27 0.45
CA ALA A 96 -8.36 -14.55 0.49
C ALA A 96 -8.14 -15.44 -0.73
N GLY A 97 -7.82 -16.71 -0.47
CA GLY A 97 -7.52 -17.72 -1.49
C GLY A 97 -6.05 -18.14 -1.47
N ASP A 98 -5.75 -19.25 -2.14
CA ASP A 98 -4.38 -19.71 -2.34
C ASP A 98 -4.08 -19.65 -3.84
N PHE A 99 -3.32 -18.63 -4.21
CA PHE A 99 -2.93 -18.38 -5.59
C PHE A 99 -1.58 -17.66 -5.62
N ASP A 100 -0.81 -17.91 -6.67
CA ASP A 100 0.51 -17.32 -6.88
C ASP A 100 0.34 -16.09 -7.80
N PRO A 101 0.55 -14.86 -7.29
CA PRO A 101 0.35 -13.65 -8.08
C PRO A 101 1.32 -13.53 -9.26
N THR A 102 2.41 -14.30 -9.26
CA THR A 102 3.44 -14.30 -10.31
C THR A 102 3.28 -15.44 -11.31
N ALA A 103 2.33 -16.35 -11.08
CA ALA A 103 2.11 -17.49 -11.95
C ALA A 103 1.35 -17.12 -13.23
N ASN A 104 1.69 -17.84 -14.30
CA ASN A 104 1.18 -17.61 -15.65
C ASN A 104 0.01 -18.52 -16.06
N ASP A 105 -0.43 -19.44 -15.19
CA ASP A 105 -1.58 -20.27 -15.53
C ASP A 105 -2.89 -19.45 -15.45
N PRO A 106 -3.92 -19.84 -16.24
CA PRO A 106 -5.15 -19.07 -16.32
C PRO A 106 -5.90 -18.89 -15.00
N VAL A 107 -5.75 -19.79 -14.03
CA VAL A 107 -6.48 -19.68 -12.74
C VAL A 107 -5.87 -18.56 -11.92
N ASN A 108 -4.55 -18.60 -11.69
CA ASN A 108 -3.84 -17.56 -10.97
C ASN A 108 -3.97 -16.20 -11.67
N TYR A 109 -3.84 -16.17 -13.00
CA TYR A 109 -3.99 -14.95 -13.79
C TYR A 109 -5.38 -14.31 -13.58
N ASN A 110 -6.45 -15.09 -13.71
CA ASN A 110 -7.82 -14.57 -13.58
C ASN A 110 -8.13 -14.10 -12.15
N GLU A 111 -7.62 -14.80 -11.13
CA GLU A 111 -7.80 -14.38 -9.74
C GLU A 111 -7.11 -13.03 -9.48
N VAL A 112 -5.85 -12.86 -9.90
CA VAL A 112 -5.17 -11.56 -9.77
C VAL A 112 -5.92 -10.46 -10.54
N THR A 113 -6.39 -10.74 -11.75
CA THR A 113 -7.22 -9.78 -12.52
C THR A 113 -8.49 -9.38 -11.76
N ALA A 114 -9.17 -10.33 -11.11
CA ALA A 114 -10.36 -10.04 -10.31
C ALA A 114 -10.04 -9.20 -9.06
N LYS A 115 -8.93 -9.49 -8.36
CA LYS A 115 -8.49 -8.66 -7.22
C LYS A 115 -8.08 -7.26 -7.66
N LEU A 116 -7.40 -7.14 -8.80
CA LEU A 116 -6.97 -5.86 -9.34
C LEU A 116 -8.18 -5.02 -9.81
N SER A 117 -9.20 -5.66 -10.41
CA SER A 117 -10.47 -5.01 -10.71
C SER A 117 -11.16 -4.50 -9.43
N ARG A 118 -11.20 -5.31 -8.36
CA ARG A 118 -11.74 -4.88 -7.08
C ARG A 118 -10.95 -3.72 -6.47
N MET A 119 -9.62 -3.79 -6.45
CA MET A 119 -8.78 -2.71 -5.94
C MET A 119 -8.97 -1.42 -6.75
N GLY A 120 -9.05 -1.52 -8.09
CA GLY A 120 -9.36 -0.37 -8.94
C GLY A 120 -10.71 0.26 -8.64
N ASN A 121 -11.73 -0.54 -8.28
CA ASN A 121 -13.03 0.01 -7.86
C ASN A 121 -12.98 0.68 -6.49
N LEU A 122 -12.27 0.09 -5.51
CA LEU A 122 -12.09 0.70 -4.18
C LEU A 122 -11.31 2.00 -4.27
N ALA A 123 -10.27 2.02 -5.12
CA ALA A 123 -9.46 3.19 -5.37
C ALA A 123 -10.04 4.10 -6.47
N GLU A 124 -11.33 4.00 -6.80
CA GLU A 124 -12.03 4.87 -7.77
C GLU A 124 -11.25 5.16 -9.06
N THR A 125 -10.59 4.15 -9.61
CA THR A 125 -9.65 4.31 -10.73
C THR A 125 -10.40 4.69 -12.00
N ASP A 126 -10.07 5.84 -12.57
CA ASP A 126 -10.59 6.25 -13.87
C ASP A 126 -9.86 5.49 -14.98
N PRO A 127 -10.56 4.75 -15.85
CA PRO A 127 -9.93 3.98 -16.93
C PRO A 127 -9.08 4.82 -17.90
N SER A 128 -9.31 6.13 -17.98
CA SER A 128 -8.64 7.08 -18.87
C SER A 128 -7.70 8.05 -18.15
N GLY A 129 -7.98 8.38 -16.88
CA GLY A 129 -7.25 9.37 -16.07
C GLY A 129 -6.40 8.78 -14.95
N GLY A 130 -6.56 7.49 -14.63
CA GLY A 130 -5.85 6.82 -13.56
C GLY A 130 -6.39 7.11 -12.17
N THR A 131 -5.51 7.09 -11.19
CA THR A 131 -5.86 7.14 -9.77
C THR A 131 -5.01 8.20 -9.07
N SER A 132 -5.64 9.03 -8.24
CA SER A 132 -4.90 9.97 -7.38
C SER A 132 -4.29 9.25 -6.17
N HIS A 133 -3.33 9.87 -5.50
CA HIS A 133 -2.79 9.32 -4.25
C HIS A 133 -3.88 9.19 -3.17
N GLN A 134 -4.80 10.15 -3.08
CA GLN A 134 -5.91 10.12 -2.12
C GLN A 134 -6.81 8.91 -2.36
N HIS A 135 -7.27 8.71 -3.59
CA HIS A 135 -8.09 7.55 -3.93
C HIS A 135 -7.35 6.22 -3.74
N THR A 136 -6.03 6.20 -3.94
CA THR A 136 -5.20 5.02 -3.66
C THR A 136 -5.19 4.70 -2.16
N VAL A 137 -4.97 5.71 -1.31
CA VAL A 137 -5.00 5.56 0.16
C VAL A 137 -6.38 5.09 0.63
N ASP A 138 -7.45 5.76 0.16
CA ASP A 138 -8.83 5.41 0.51
C ASP A 138 -9.13 3.97 0.11
N GLY A 139 -8.77 3.55 -1.12
CA GLY A 139 -9.01 2.20 -1.59
C GLY A 139 -8.24 1.11 -0.83
N ILE A 140 -7.01 1.41 -0.35
CA ILE A 140 -6.25 0.51 0.52
C ILE A 140 -6.93 0.40 1.89
N ASN A 141 -7.30 1.53 2.50
CA ASN A 141 -7.94 1.56 3.82
C ASN A 141 -9.31 0.89 3.81
N ASP A 142 -10.11 1.10 2.76
CA ASP A 142 -11.38 0.40 2.56
C ASP A 142 -11.18 -1.13 2.48
N LEU A 143 -10.13 -1.59 1.80
CA LEU A 143 -9.81 -3.02 1.76
C LEU A 143 -9.42 -3.52 3.16
N ILE A 144 -8.54 -2.82 3.87
CA ILE A 144 -8.10 -3.15 5.23
C ILE A 144 -9.29 -3.25 6.19
N GLU A 145 -10.17 -2.25 6.21
CA GLU A 145 -11.37 -2.21 7.05
C GLU A 145 -12.33 -3.34 6.68
N SER A 146 -12.55 -3.59 5.39
CA SER A 146 -13.41 -4.69 4.93
C SER A 146 -12.93 -6.09 5.38
N LYS A 147 -11.69 -6.18 5.86
CA LYS A 147 -11.04 -7.39 6.33
C LYS A 147 -10.82 -7.42 7.85
N GLY A 148 -11.22 -6.38 8.58
CA GLY A 148 -11.11 -6.31 10.03
C GLY A 148 -9.69 -6.02 10.52
N TYR A 149 -8.87 -5.33 9.72
CA TYR A 149 -7.48 -4.99 10.03
C TYR A 149 -7.26 -3.51 10.33
N GLU A 150 -8.30 -2.69 10.43
CA GLU A 150 -8.26 -1.25 10.67
C GLU A 150 -7.58 -0.85 11.99
N ASP A 151 -7.60 -1.73 13.00
CA ASP A 151 -6.88 -1.51 14.26
C ASP A 151 -5.37 -1.85 14.18
N GLN A 152 -4.92 -2.44 13.06
CA GLN A 152 -3.58 -3.01 12.90
C GLN A 152 -2.81 -2.46 11.71
N LEU A 153 -3.51 -1.99 10.68
CA LEU A 153 -2.95 -1.48 9.44
C LEU A 153 -3.62 -0.15 9.09
N GLU A 154 -2.83 0.80 8.62
CA GLU A 154 -3.33 2.08 8.11
C GLU A 154 -2.43 2.53 6.96
N ALA A 155 -3.04 2.87 5.82
CA ALA A 155 -2.36 3.51 4.71
C ALA A 155 -2.43 5.03 4.86
N ASP A 156 -1.29 5.68 4.60
CA ASP A 156 -1.14 7.12 4.57
C ASP A 156 -0.29 7.54 3.35
N TYR A 157 -0.41 8.79 2.91
CA TYR A 157 0.41 9.37 1.86
C TYR A 157 1.31 10.46 2.41
N ILE A 158 2.60 10.37 2.09
CA ILE A 158 3.63 11.28 2.56
C ILE A 158 4.25 11.97 1.34
N GLU A 159 4.06 13.27 1.27
CA GLU A 159 4.70 14.15 0.27
C GLU A 159 6.22 14.21 0.53
N LEU A 160 7.00 14.30 -0.54
CA LEU A 160 8.47 14.26 -0.51
C LEU A 160 9.11 15.47 -1.20
N ASP A 161 8.32 16.49 -1.54
CA ASP A 161 8.73 17.68 -2.28
C ASP A 161 9.64 18.61 -1.47
N ASP A 162 9.44 18.70 -0.15
CA ASP A 162 10.24 19.54 0.76
C ASP A 162 11.36 18.77 1.50
N GLU A 163 11.67 17.53 1.09
CA GLU A 163 12.53 16.62 1.86
C GLU A 163 13.98 16.57 1.37
N ASP A 164 14.90 17.09 2.18
CA ASP A 164 16.34 17.15 1.88
C ASP A 164 16.99 15.75 1.73
N ASN A 165 16.45 14.73 2.40
CA ASN A 165 16.98 13.37 2.39
C ASN A 165 15.87 12.32 2.31
N VAL A 166 15.16 12.33 1.18
CA VAL A 166 14.06 11.40 0.87
C VAL A 166 14.44 9.94 1.11
N SER A 167 15.63 9.50 0.70
CA SER A 167 16.01 8.09 0.86
C SER A 167 16.13 7.69 2.32
N ARG A 168 16.59 8.60 3.19
CA ARG A 168 16.65 8.37 4.64
C ARG A 168 15.26 8.38 5.25
N LEU A 169 14.43 9.37 4.89
CA LEU A 169 13.04 9.43 5.35
C LEU A 169 12.30 8.13 4.99
N MET A 170 12.40 7.65 3.75
CA MET A 170 11.80 6.39 3.34
C MET A 170 12.29 5.19 4.17
N VAL A 171 13.55 5.16 4.60
CA VAL A 171 14.03 4.12 5.53
C VAL A 171 13.43 4.31 6.93
N GLU A 172 13.37 5.54 7.44
CA GLU A 172 12.79 5.85 8.75
C GLU A 172 11.29 5.52 8.83
N LEU A 173 10.56 5.74 7.73
CA LEU A 173 9.15 5.38 7.57
C LEU A 173 8.88 3.89 7.71
N THR A 174 9.89 3.03 7.54
CA THR A 174 9.69 1.58 7.61
C THR A 174 9.65 1.02 9.05
N ARG A 175 9.78 1.91 10.06
CA ARG A 175 9.61 1.67 11.52
C ARG A 175 9.87 0.23 11.98
N GLY A 176 11.12 -0.20 11.91
CA GLY A 176 11.53 -1.54 12.36
C GLY A 176 11.37 -2.64 11.29
N GLY A 177 11.22 -2.26 10.03
CA GLY A 177 11.19 -3.17 8.89
C GLY A 177 9.88 -3.93 8.79
N ARG A 178 8.75 -3.27 9.01
CA ARG A 178 7.41 -3.88 8.84
C ARG A 178 6.56 -3.18 7.80
N ASP A 179 6.79 -1.89 7.59
CA ASP A 179 5.95 -1.11 6.70
C ASP A 179 6.41 -1.27 5.25
N VAL A 180 5.44 -1.17 4.33
CA VAL A 180 5.64 -1.31 2.88
C VAL A 180 5.21 -0.06 2.17
N MET A 181 5.87 0.26 1.05
CA MET A 181 5.72 1.55 0.38
C MET A 181 5.43 1.40 -1.11
N ASN A 182 4.58 2.30 -1.62
CA ASN A 182 4.47 2.59 -3.05
C ASN A 182 4.94 4.02 -3.27
N ALA A 183 5.71 4.23 -4.34
CA ALA A 183 6.15 5.55 -4.76
C ALA A 183 5.16 6.13 -5.77
N SER A 184 4.85 7.42 -5.63
CA SER A 184 4.25 8.25 -6.68
C SER A 184 5.37 8.96 -7.44
N VAL A 185 5.43 8.74 -8.76
CA VAL A 185 6.39 9.40 -9.64
C VAL A 185 5.64 10.32 -10.60
N GLY A 186 5.96 11.61 -10.57
CA GLY A 186 5.50 12.60 -11.54
C GLY A 186 6.39 12.66 -12.77
N PHE A 187 5.78 12.91 -13.94
CA PHE A 187 6.51 13.22 -15.16
C PHE A 187 6.32 14.68 -15.53
N TYR A 188 7.42 15.36 -15.80
CA TYR A 188 7.47 16.79 -16.10
C TYR A 188 8.15 17.03 -17.44
N ASP A 189 7.66 17.98 -18.23
CA ASP A 189 8.31 18.40 -19.47
C ASP A 189 9.51 19.33 -19.24
N ALA A 190 10.02 19.95 -20.29
CA ALA A 190 11.21 20.81 -20.22
C ALA A 190 10.91 22.17 -19.56
N GLU A 191 9.65 22.60 -19.62
CA GLU A 191 9.13 23.81 -19.02
C GLU A 191 8.84 23.64 -17.52
N GLY A 192 8.77 22.38 -17.06
CA GLY A 192 8.49 22.02 -15.69
C GLY A 192 7.00 21.78 -15.43
N ASP A 193 6.18 21.67 -16.48
CA ASP A 193 4.76 21.36 -16.36
C ASP A 193 4.57 19.85 -16.19
N ARG A 194 3.65 19.46 -15.31
CA ARG A 194 3.32 18.05 -15.05
C ARG A 194 2.51 17.48 -16.22
N VAL A 195 3.05 16.45 -16.87
CA VAL A 195 2.47 15.80 -18.06
C VAL A 195 1.97 14.38 -17.81
N GLY A 196 2.22 13.83 -16.62
CA GLY A 196 1.72 12.51 -16.25
C GLY A 196 2.21 12.06 -14.88
N GLY A 197 1.86 10.83 -14.52
CA GLY A 197 2.35 10.19 -13.30
C GLY A 197 2.36 8.67 -13.41
N HIS A 198 2.97 8.03 -12.43
CA HIS A 198 3.07 6.57 -12.34
C HIS A 198 3.25 6.14 -10.89
N ALA A 199 2.62 5.04 -10.52
CA ALA A 199 2.79 4.44 -9.20
C ALA A 199 3.63 3.16 -9.29
N LEU A 200 4.56 3.01 -8.36
CA LEU A 200 5.57 1.94 -8.34
C LEU A 200 5.59 1.30 -6.96
N THR A 201 5.82 -0.01 -6.87
CA THR A 201 6.06 -0.64 -5.57
C THR A 201 7.53 -0.49 -5.20
N VAL A 202 7.83 0.03 -4.00
CA VAL A 202 9.19 0.19 -3.49
C VAL A 202 9.65 -1.12 -2.86
N VAL A 203 10.74 -1.69 -3.38
CA VAL A 203 11.33 -2.94 -2.86
C VAL A 203 12.76 -2.74 -2.34
N GLY A 204 13.31 -1.55 -2.51
CA GLY A 204 14.62 -1.20 -1.96
C GLY A 204 14.84 0.29 -1.90
N VAL A 205 15.54 0.74 -0.87
CA VAL A 205 16.08 2.10 -0.74
C VAL A 205 17.47 1.98 -0.15
N ARG A 206 18.43 2.76 -0.65
CA ARG A 206 19.79 2.83 -0.10
C ARG A 206 20.30 4.25 -0.16
N GLY A 207 21.04 4.65 0.88
CA GLY A 207 21.71 5.94 0.92
C GLY A 207 22.95 5.92 1.80
N ASP A 208 23.81 6.92 1.61
CA ASP A 208 24.97 7.16 2.45
C ASP A 208 25.26 8.65 2.65
N SER A 209 26.16 8.95 3.60
CA SER A 209 26.61 10.32 3.90
C SER A 209 27.40 10.98 2.77
N GLY A 210 27.79 10.22 1.74
CA GLY A 210 28.41 10.70 0.51
C GLY A 210 27.40 11.19 -0.52
N ASN A 211 26.10 11.22 -0.17
CA ASN A 211 25.00 11.63 -1.04
C ASN A 211 24.73 10.66 -2.21
N HIS A 212 25.07 9.38 -2.04
CA HIS A 212 24.70 8.34 -3.01
C HIS A 212 23.36 7.72 -2.63
N HIS A 213 22.28 8.17 -3.27
CA HIS A 213 20.93 7.70 -2.98
C HIS A 213 20.39 6.86 -4.13
N SER A 214 19.67 5.79 -3.81
CA SER A 214 19.01 4.95 -4.80
C SER A 214 17.72 4.35 -4.27
N VAL A 215 16.81 4.06 -5.19
CA VAL A 215 15.54 3.41 -4.96
C VAL A 215 15.35 2.27 -5.96
N THR A 216 14.83 1.15 -5.50
CA THR A 216 14.53 -0.04 -6.30
C THR A 216 13.02 -0.22 -6.38
N PHE A 217 12.50 -0.36 -7.60
CA PHE A 217 11.09 -0.49 -7.87
C PHE A 217 10.74 -1.82 -8.53
N HIS A 218 9.52 -2.28 -8.25
CA HIS A 218 8.72 -3.13 -9.12
C HIS A 218 7.80 -2.22 -9.95
N ASN A 219 7.85 -2.38 -11.28
CA ASN A 219 7.13 -1.51 -12.21
C ASN A 219 5.94 -2.27 -12.81
N PRO A 220 4.70 -1.90 -12.45
CA PRO A 220 3.51 -2.61 -12.93
C PRO A 220 3.26 -2.46 -14.44
N ALA A 221 3.97 -1.56 -15.13
CA ALA A 221 3.85 -1.31 -16.57
C ALA A 221 5.07 -1.80 -17.37
N ASN A 222 5.67 -2.92 -16.96
CA ASN A 222 6.90 -3.47 -17.56
C ASN A 222 6.66 -4.28 -18.86
N ASP A 223 5.43 -4.70 -19.16
CA ASP A 223 5.04 -5.43 -20.37
C ASP A 223 3.68 -4.93 -20.93
N ALA A 224 3.46 -5.16 -22.22
CA ALA A 224 2.22 -4.91 -22.95
C ALA A 224 1.37 -6.17 -23.19
N ASP A 225 1.84 -7.38 -22.86
CA ASP A 225 1.02 -8.59 -22.91
C ASP A 225 -0.20 -8.46 -21.99
N LEU A 226 -1.37 -8.86 -22.51
CA LEU A 226 -2.66 -8.77 -21.84
C LEU A 226 -3.14 -10.11 -21.29
N TYR A 227 -2.38 -11.19 -21.45
CA TYR A 227 -2.84 -12.54 -21.11
C TYR A 227 -1.85 -13.32 -20.25
N THR A 228 -0.67 -12.76 -19.99
CA THR A 228 0.35 -13.35 -19.15
C THR A 228 0.84 -12.34 -18.13
N GLN A 229 1.40 -12.85 -17.04
CA GLN A 229 2.17 -12.13 -16.05
C GLN A 229 3.64 -12.12 -16.50
N SER A 230 4.22 -10.92 -16.59
CA SER A 230 5.62 -10.69 -16.87
C SER A 230 6.50 -11.32 -15.79
N ALA A 231 7.76 -11.55 -16.15
CA ALA A 231 8.75 -11.97 -15.18
C ALA A 231 9.03 -10.84 -14.18
N THR A 232 9.05 -11.18 -12.89
CA THR A 232 9.43 -10.23 -11.82
C THR A 232 10.76 -9.56 -12.13
N ALA A 233 10.76 -8.23 -12.14
CA ALA A 233 11.93 -7.43 -12.46
C ALA A 233 12.02 -6.22 -11.52
N SER A 234 13.03 -6.24 -10.64
CA SER A 234 13.36 -5.07 -9.83
C SER A 234 14.40 -4.21 -10.54
N VAL A 235 14.13 -2.90 -10.68
CA VAL A 235 15.06 -1.96 -11.29
C VAL A 235 15.45 -0.89 -10.29
N THR A 236 16.76 -0.62 -10.19
CA THR A 236 17.31 0.37 -9.27
C THR A 236 17.70 1.65 -10.02
N TYR A 237 17.29 2.79 -9.47
CA TYR A 237 17.57 4.12 -10.00
C TYR A 237 18.30 4.94 -8.95
N ALA A 238 19.22 5.79 -9.39
CA ALA A 238 19.80 6.80 -8.52
C ALA A 238 18.79 7.93 -8.29
N LEU A 239 18.78 8.50 -7.09
CA LEU A 239 18.05 9.73 -6.80
C LEU A 239 19.01 10.91 -6.98
N GLY A 240 18.59 11.87 -7.81
CA GLY A 240 19.29 13.13 -8.05
C GLY A 240 18.95 14.18 -7.01
N SER A 241 19.49 15.38 -7.21
CA SER A 241 19.12 16.55 -6.40
C SER A 241 17.64 16.90 -6.58
N ASP A 242 17.03 17.39 -5.51
CA ASP A 242 15.71 18.02 -5.55
C ASP A 242 15.75 19.36 -6.33
N ASN A 243 14.62 19.68 -6.94
CA ASN A 243 14.37 20.94 -7.61
C ASN A 243 12.94 21.48 -7.38
N GLY A 244 12.36 21.19 -6.20
CA GLY A 244 11.12 21.77 -5.70
C GLY A 244 9.85 20.96 -5.96
N ASP A 245 9.95 19.79 -6.61
CA ASP A 245 8.83 18.85 -6.76
C ASP A 245 9.28 17.40 -6.40
N GLY A 246 10.28 17.30 -5.52
CA GLY A 246 10.91 16.06 -5.10
C GLY A 246 12.13 15.64 -5.92
N PRO A 247 12.89 14.63 -5.44
CA PRO A 247 14.15 14.24 -6.05
C PRO A 247 13.93 13.58 -7.41
N LYS A 248 14.79 13.95 -8.36
CA LYS A 248 14.81 13.33 -9.69
C LYS A 248 15.13 11.85 -9.61
N VAL A 249 14.33 11.01 -10.29
CA VAL A 249 14.63 9.58 -10.45
C VAL A 249 15.49 9.39 -11.72
N VAL A 250 16.80 9.32 -11.54
CA VAL A 250 17.77 9.37 -12.65
C VAL A 250 17.69 8.11 -13.50
N GLY A 251 17.43 8.30 -14.79
CA GLY A 251 17.33 7.22 -15.77
C GLY A 251 15.97 6.54 -15.83
N TYR A 252 15.01 6.94 -14.99
CA TYR A 252 13.64 6.46 -15.08
C TYR A 252 12.92 7.14 -16.25
N GLY A 253 12.54 6.35 -17.25
CA GLY A 253 11.79 6.80 -18.43
C GLY A 253 10.32 6.36 -18.34
N GLY A 254 9.39 7.22 -18.80
CA GLY A 254 7.96 6.88 -18.83
C GLY A 254 7.08 7.97 -19.45
N GLY A 255 7.42 9.25 -19.26
CA GLY A 255 6.67 10.39 -19.83
C GLY A 255 6.95 10.70 -21.30
N GLY A 256 7.83 9.94 -21.97
CA GLY A 256 8.29 10.22 -23.33
C GLY A 256 9.60 11.01 -23.39
N SER A 257 10.10 11.26 -24.61
CA SER A 257 11.37 11.96 -24.84
C SER A 257 11.31 13.39 -24.27
N GLY A 258 12.33 13.76 -23.50
CA GLY A 258 12.45 15.10 -22.92
C GLY A 258 11.76 15.28 -21.57
N THR A 259 11.11 14.24 -21.04
CA THR A 259 10.52 14.30 -19.69
C THR A 259 11.52 13.99 -18.58
N THR A 260 11.31 14.61 -17.43
CA THR A 260 12.00 14.29 -16.17
C THR A 260 11.03 13.60 -15.22
N ALA A 261 11.46 12.47 -14.65
CA ALA A 261 10.74 11.77 -13.61
C ALA A 261 11.17 12.26 -12.21
N ARG A 262 10.21 12.50 -11.32
CA ARG A 262 10.46 12.94 -9.95
C ARG A 262 9.63 12.13 -8.97
N LEU A 263 10.21 11.84 -7.81
CA LEU A 263 9.52 11.13 -6.74
C LEU A 263 8.72 12.16 -5.91
N GLU A 264 7.41 12.20 -6.11
CA GLU A 264 6.51 13.21 -5.51
C GLU A 264 6.09 12.83 -4.08
N GLY A 265 6.00 11.53 -3.80
CA GLY A 265 5.54 11.04 -2.51
C GLY A 265 5.56 9.53 -2.40
N VAL A 266 5.21 9.03 -1.22
CA VAL A 266 5.04 7.60 -0.94
C VAL A 266 3.72 7.33 -0.22
N THR A 267 2.99 6.32 -0.69
CA THR A 267 1.94 5.68 0.11
C THR A 267 2.58 4.61 0.99
N VAL A 268 2.43 4.72 2.30
CA VAL A 268 2.97 3.79 3.28
C VAL A 268 1.83 3.08 3.97
N ILE A 269 1.87 1.75 4.05
CA ILE A 269 1.00 0.99 4.95
C ILE A 269 1.78 0.75 6.23
N THR A 270 1.36 1.43 7.30
CA THR A 270 1.94 1.30 8.62
C THR A 270 1.33 0.14 9.38
N THR A 271 2.17 -0.60 10.07
CA THR A 271 1.78 -1.68 10.98
C THR A 271 1.72 -1.16 12.41
N ALA A 272 0.62 -1.42 13.12
CA ALA A 272 0.51 -1.08 14.53
C ALA A 272 1.67 -1.73 15.33
N PRO A 273 2.25 -1.01 16.32
CA PRO A 273 3.48 -1.42 17.01
C PRO A 273 3.44 -2.82 17.63
#